data_AF-A0A7M3XYT5-F1
#
_entry.id   AF-A0A7M3XYT5-F1
#
_cell.length_a   1.000
_cell.length_b   1.000
_cell.length_c   1.000
_cell.angle_alpha   90.00
_cell.angle_beta   90.00
_cell.angle_gamma   90.00
#
_symmetry.space_group_name_H-M   'P 1'
#
loop_
_entity.id
_entity.type
_entity.pdbx_description
1 polymer ?
#
loop_
_entity_poly.entity_id
_entity_poly.type
_entity_poly.pdbx_seq_one_letter_code
_entity_poly.pdbx_strand_id
1 'polypeptide(L)' 'MASGSLPDGSEILLFSMAFFGVATWWANNFTERRHWTIICALGGIISASCLLFVVFGST' A
#
# COMPACT_ATOMS: atom_id res chain seq x y z
N MET A 1 22.13 -12.30 -9.81
CA MET A 1 20.74 -12.00 -9.41
C MET A 1 20.56 -12.66 -8.07
N ALA A 2 20.77 -11.92 -6.97
CA ALA A 2 20.50 -12.45 -5.66
C ALA A 2 19.04 -12.92 -5.67
N SER A 3 18.78 -14.14 -5.22
CA SER A 3 17.45 -14.60 -4.88
C SER A 3 16.98 -13.73 -3.71
N GLY A 4 16.58 -12.50 -4.04
CA GLY A 4 16.12 -11.45 -3.14
C GLY A 4 14.72 -11.79 -2.70
N SER A 5 14.62 -12.84 -1.90
CA SER A 5 13.43 -13.11 -1.09
C SER A 5 13.14 -11.83 -0.33
N LEU A 6 12.00 -11.19 -0.61
CA LEU A 6 11.55 -10.11 0.25
C LEU A 6 11.35 -10.69 1.66
N PRO A 7 11.49 -9.87 2.72
CA PRO A 7 11.20 -10.30 4.08
C PRO A 7 9.82 -10.96 4.17
N ASP A 8 9.72 -12.05 4.92
CA ASP A 8 8.45 -12.77 5.12
C ASP A 8 7.35 -11.80 5.58
N GLY A 9 6.18 -11.83 4.91
CA GLY A 9 5.04 -10.95 5.22
C GLY A 9 4.99 -9.66 4.41
N SER A 10 6.01 -9.36 3.61
CA SER A 10 5.99 -8.27 2.62
C SER A 10 4.93 -8.46 1.53
N GLU A 11 4.51 -9.70 1.22
CA GLU A 11 3.47 -9.97 0.23
C GLU A 11 2.11 -9.40 0.67
N ILE A 12 1.81 -9.44 1.98
CA ILE A 12 0.58 -8.90 2.53
C ILE A 12 0.56 -7.37 2.43
N LEU A 13 1.72 -6.73 2.65
CA LEU A 13 1.87 -5.28 2.51
C LEU A 13 1.77 -4.84 1.04
N LEU A 14 2.35 -5.61 0.12
CA LEU A 14 2.21 -5.39 -1.33
C LEU A 14 0.75 -5.55 -1.78
N PHE A 15 0.08 -6.60 -1.33
CA PHE A 15 -1.33 -6.83 -1.65
C PHE A 15 -2.23 -5.73 -1.09
N SER A 16 -1.99 -5.33 0.16
CA SER A 16 -2.71 -4.22 0.80
C SER A 16 -2.49 -2.91 0.04
N MET A 17 -1.25 -2.62 -0.38
CA MET A 17 -0.93 -1.44 -1.19
C MET A 17 -1.66 -1.45 -2.52
N ALA A 18 -1.68 -2.58 -3.23
CA ALA A 18 -2.43 -2.73 -4.47
C ALA A 18 -3.94 -2.56 -4.26
N PHE A 19 -4.49 -3.15 -3.20
CA PHE A 19 -5.89 -3.02 -2.83
C PHE A 19 -6.28 -1.57 -2.52
N PHE A 20 -5.50 -0.86 -1.71
CA PHE A 20 -5.72 0.56 -1.43
C PHE A 20 -5.55 1.44 -2.67
N GLY A 21 -4.65 1.10 -3.58
CA GLY A 21 -4.51 1.78 -4.88
C GLY A 21 -5.78 1.67 -5.73
N VAL A 22 -6.31 0.45 -5.89
CA VAL A 22 -7.56 0.21 -6.63
C VAL A 22 -8.76 0.84 -5.91
N ALA A 23 -8.82 0.75 -4.58
CA ALA A 23 -9.86 1.38 -3.78
C ALA A 23 -9.83 2.91 -3.88
N THR A 24 -8.64 3.52 -3.93
CA THR A 24 -8.47 4.98 -4.10
C THR A 24 -8.91 5.40 -5.50
N TRP A 25 -8.54 4.65 -6.54
CA TRP A 25 -9.00 4.89 -7.90
C TRP A 25 -10.52 4.76 -8.00
N TRP A 26 -11.09 3.69 -7.44
CA TRP A 26 -12.53 3.45 -7.44
C TRP A 26 -13.29 4.53 -6.68
N ALA A 27 -12.82 4.92 -5.49
CA ALA A 27 -13.38 6.01 -4.71
C ALA A 27 -13.33 7.33 -5.49
N ASN A 28 -12.23 7.61 -6.19
CA ASN A 28 -12.12 8.83 -6.99
C ASN A 28 -13.05 8.84 -8.22
N ASN A 29 -13.33 7.67 -8.81
CA ASN A 29 -14.10 7.57 -10.05
C ASN A 29 -15.62 7.44 -9.81
N PHE A 30 -16.03 6.78 -8.72
CA PHE A 30 -17.44 6.49 -8.44
C PHE A 30 -18.01 7.26 -7.24
N THR A 31 -17.17 7.92 -6.45
CA THR A 31 -17.59 8.67 -5.27
C THR A 31 -17.15 10.13 -5.34
N GLU A 32 -18.10 11.06 -5.37
CA GLU A 32 -17.83 12.52 -5.33
C GLU A 32 -17.35 12.99 -3.94
N ARG A 33 -17.42 12.12 -2.93
CA ARG A 33 -17.00 12.43 -1.57
C ARG A 33 -15.49 12.29 -1.41
N ARG A 34 -14.80 13.39 -1.67
CA ARG A 34 -13.34 13.56 -1.51
C ARG A 34 -12.76 13.00 -0.21
N HIS A 35 -13.52 13.00 0.88
CA HIS A 35 -13.08 12.42 2.16
C HIS A 35 -12.75 10.92 2.07
N TRP A 36 -13.55 10.12 1.36
CA TRP A 36 -13.32 8.67 1.25
C TRP A 36 -12.07 8.37 0.42
N THR A 37 -11.87 9.12 -0.66
CA THR A 37 -10.65 9.04 -1.49
C THR A 37 -9.40 9.35 -0.67
N ILE A 38 -9.45 10.36 0.20
CA ILE A 38 -8.32 10.71 1.07
C ILE A 38 -8.02 9.60 2.08
N ILE A 39 -9.04 9.00 2.70
CA ILE A 39 -8.87 7.91 3.68
C ILE A 39 -8.25 6.68 2.99
N CYS A 40 -8.72 6.31 1.79
CA CYS A 40 -8.15 5.21 1.01
C CYS A 40 -6.70 5.49 0.59
N ALA A 41 -6.41 6.73 0.15
CA ALA A 41 -5.06 7.13 -0.24
C ALA A 41 -4.09 7.08 0.96
N LEU A 42 -4.52 7.54 2.13
CA LEU A 42 -3.74 7.45 3.37
C LEU A 42 -3.45 6.00 3.76
N GLY A 43 -4.44 5.10 3.63
CA GLY A 43 -4.23 3.66 3.85
C GLY A 43 -3.14 3.07 2.94
N GLY A 44 -3.13 3.45 1.66
CA GLY A 44 -2.08 3.06 0.71
C GLY A 44 -0.70 3.61 1.07
N ILE A 45 -0.61 4.88 1.48
CA ILE A 45 0.64 5.51 1.91
C ILE A 45 1.21 4.84 3.16
N ILE A 46 0.36 4.51 4.14
CA ILE A 46 0.76 3.82 5.38
C ILE A 46 1.28 2.41 5.04
N SER A 47 0.59 1.68 4.16
CA SER A 47 1.04 0.36 3.72
C SER A 47 2.41 0.42 3.03
N ALA A 48 2.61 1.40 2.13
CA ALA A 48 3.88 1.59 1.43
C ALA A 48 5.03 1.98 2.37
N SER A 49 4.78 2.89 3.32
CA SER A 49 5.79 3.30 4.30
C SER A 49 6.15 2.20 5.29
N CYS A 50 5.19 1.36 5.68
CA CYS A 50 5.44 0.16 6.47
C CYS A 50 6.31 -0.85 5.69
N LEU A 51 6.07 -1.02 4.39
CA LEU A 51 6.88 -1.85 3.50
C LEU A 51 8.32 -1.34 3.38
N LEU A 52 8.50 -0.03 3.21
CA LEU A 52 9.83 0.60 3.21
C LEU A 52 10.54 0.39 4.55
N PHE A 53 9.84 0.56 5.67
CA PHE A 53 10.40 0.30 6.99
C PHE A 53 10.80 -1.16 7.17
N VAL A 54 9.99 -2.11 6.72
CA VAL A 54 10.32 -3.54 6.79
C VAL A 54 11.52 -3.88 5.93
N VAL A 55 11.65 -3.32 4.73
CA VAL A 55 12.75 -3.63 3.81
C VAL A 55 14.07 -2.94 4.21
N PHE A 56 14.02 -1.68 4.64
CA PHE A 56 15.21 -0.88 4.96
C PHE A 56 15.55 -0.84 6.46
N GLY A 57 14.60 -1.19 7.33
CA GLY A 57 14.82 -1.29 8.79
C GLY A 57 15.28 -2.68 9.22
N SER A 58 15.16 -3.70 8.36
CA SER A 58 15.70 -5.05 8.58
C SER A 58 17.13 -5.24 8.08
N THR A 59 17.77 -4.20 7.53
CA THR A 59 19.19 -4.17 7.12
C THR A 59 20.04 -3.48 8.16
#